data_AF-A0A3D6DVT4-F1
#
_entry.id   AF-A0A3D6DVT4-F1
#
_cell.length_a   1.000
_cell.length_b   1.000
_cell.length_c   1.000
_cell.angle_alpha   90.00
_cell.angle_beta   90.00
_cell.angle_gamma   90.00
#
_symmetry.space_group_name_H-M   'P 1'
#
loop_
_entity.id
_entity.type
_entity.pdbx_description
1 polymer ?
#
loop_
_entity_poly.entity_id
_entity_poly.type
_entity_poly.pdbx_seq_one_letter_code
_entity_poly.pdbx_strand_id
1 'polypeptide(L)'
;MGRCCRALVASILLLAADPVLADQAAADQPKLTARPQGLLSGGLTLTALDEKDAFAFSQAAIGRTLGDFVLLDREGQPVELSRYRGKPLLVNFMYTACFQVCPTTTRNLQKALQNTVGVMGADRFNVISIGFNQPFDSPAALKDFSRQYGIDLPNWNFLSPAPAIVDQLTAHFGFRFVATAAGFDHLNQVTMVNAEGKIVRQVYGEKFTAEDLAEPLKLLITGSAIPSEMGTLREIMARVRIICSVYDPQTGRYRTDYSLYFMFAGFLTFAGFMIYLSINFWRNRRRDAPKAP
;
A
#
# COMPACT_ATOMS: atom_id res chain seq x y z
N MET A 1 -57.58 -84.19 -26.33
CA MET A 1 -58.77 -83.66 -25.61
C MET A 1 -58.49 -82.19 -25.35
N GLY A 2 -58.92 -81.28 -26.22
CA GLY A 2 -60.14 -80.45 -26.04
C GLY A 2 -59.74 -79.12 -25.37
N ARG A 3 -60.13 -77.90 -25.72
CA ARG A 3 -61.15 -77.26 -26.57
C ARG A 3 -60.60 -75.83 -26.81
N CYS A 4 -60.66 -75.24 -27.99
CA CYS A 4 -61.83 -74.59 -28.64
C CYS A 4 -62.22 -73.22 -28.04
N CYS A 5 -62.58 -72.31 -28.95
CA CYS A 5 -63.25 -71.01 -28.82
C CYS A 5 -62.42 -69.81 -28.39
N ARG A 6 -62.14 -68.81 -29.25
CA ARG A 6 -63.03 -67.88 -30.00
C ARG A 6 -63.96 -67.02 -29.13
N ALA A 7 -63.65 -65.72 -29.16
CA ALA A 7 -64.51 -64.56 -29.40
C ALA A 7 -65.61 -64.18 -28.39
N LEU A 8 -65.57 -62.92 -27.95
CA LEU A 8 -66.63 -61.88 -27.88
C LEU A 8 -66.12 -60.79 -26.91
N VAL A 9 -66.38 -59.47 -26.95
CA VAL A 9 -66.99 -58.47 -27.85
C VAL A 9 -66.76 -57.12 -27.13
N ALA A 10 -66.58 -56.02 -27.89
CA ALA A 10 -66.72 -54.59 -27.50
C ALA A 10 -65.78 -54.05 -26.38
N SER A 11 -65.14 -52.89 -26.49
CA SER A 11 -65.74 -51.62 -26.93
C SER A 11 -64.73 -50.70 -27.61
N ILE A 12 -65.27 -50.07 -28.65
CA ILE A 12 -64.73 -48.94 -29.40
C ILE A 12 -64.72 -47.71 -28.50
N LEU A 13 -63.61 -46.98 -28.46
CA LEU A 13 -63.62 -45.52 -28.48
C LEU A 13 -62.33 -45.02 -29.13
N LEU A 14 -62.51 -44.56 -30.38
CA LEU A 14 -61.57 -43.77 -31.15
C LEU A 14 -61.22 -42.49 -30.39
N LEU A 15 -59.95 -42.08 -30.42
CA LEU A 15 -59.57 -40.86 -31.14
C LEU A 15 -58.06 -40.85 -31.43
N ALA A 16 -57.77 -40.92 -32.74
CA ALA A 16 -56.61 -40.46 -33.53
C ALA A 16 -55.20 -40.47 -32.88
N ALA A 17 -54.24 -41.30 -33.34
CA ALA A 17 -53.49 -41.23 -34.62
C ALA A 17 -52.77 -39.88 -34.80
N ASP A 18 -51.49 -39.72 -35.11
CA ASP A 18 -50.31 -40.52 -35.53
C ASP A 18 -49.18 -39.44 -35.74
N PRO A 19 -47.96 -39.68 -36.26
CA PRO A 19 -46.94 -40.68 -35.95
C PRO A 19 -45.49 -40.07 -36.01
N VAL A 20 -44.46 -40.95 -35.94
CA VAL A 20 -43.13 -40.84 -36.61
C VAL A 20 -42.13 -39.78 -36.08
N LEU A 21 -41.09 -40.17 -35.31
CA LEU A 21 -39.77 -40.72 -35.70
C LEU A 21 -38.95 -39.87 -36.69
N ALA A 22 -37.72 -39.59 -36.24
CA ALA A 22 -36.52 -39.20 -37.00
C ALA A 22 -36.41 -37.75 -37.46
N ASP A 23 -35.52 -36.99 -36.81
CA ASP A 23 -34.32 -36.56 -37.53
C ASP A 23 -33.12 -36.41 -36.59
N GLN A 24 -31.95 -36.69 -37.15
CA GLN A 24 -30.67 -36.88 -36.51
C GLN A 24 -29.97 -35.55 -36.19
N ALA A 25 -29.11 -35.63 -35.17
CA ALA A 25 -27.80 -35.00 -35.12
C ALA A 25 -27.58 -33.70 -35.93
N ALA A 26 -27.70 -32.56 -35.27
CA ALA A 26 -26.89 -31.41 -35.59
C ALA A 26 -26.26 -30.88 -34.29
N ALA A 27 -24.95 -31.04 -34.20
CA ALA A 27 -24.10 -30.55 -33.14
C ALA A 27 -24.22 -29.03 -33.01
N ASP A 28 -24.52 -28.53 -31.81
CA ASP A 28 -24.29 -27.13 -31.47
C ASP A 28 -22.98 -27.05 -30.69
N GLN A 29 -21.90 -26.68 -31.38
CA GLN A 29 -20.66 -26.33 -30.73
C GLN A 29 -20.87 -25.05 -29.90
N PRO A 30 -20.36 -24.97 -28.67
CA PRO A 30 -20.49 -23.76 -27.87
C PRO A 30 -19.74 -22.62 -28.57
N LYS A 31 -20.47 -21.58 -28.97
CA LYS A 31 -19.91 -20.33 -29.50
C LYS A 31 -18.82 -19.82 -28.54
N LEU A 32 -17.58 -19.73 -29.04
CA LEU A 32 -16.39 -19.17 -28.36
C LEU A 32 -16.51 -17.68 -27.97
N THR A 33 -17.69 -17.07 -28.13
CA THR A 33 -17.97 -15.67 -27.77
C THR A 33 -19.03 -15.54 -26.67
N ALA A 34 -19.56 -16.65 -26.13
CA ALA A 34 -20.43 -16.62 -24.97
C ALA A 34 -19.60 -16.37 -23.70
N ARG A 35 -19.74 -15.18 -23.10
CA ARG A 35 -19.17 -14.83 -21.80
C ARG A 35 -19.80 -15.77 -20.76
N PRO A 36 -19.04 -16.59 -20.02
CA PRO A 36 -19.62 -17.52 -19.06
C PRO A 36 -20.28 -16.74 -17.91
N GLN A 37 -21.60 -16.59 -17.97
CA GLN A 37 -22.43 -16.08 -16.89
C GLN A 37 -22.72 -17.26 -15.95
N GLY A 38 -21.75 -17.66 -15.13
CA GLY A 38 -21.97 -18.82 -14.25
C GLY A 38 -20.80 -19.31 -13.40
N LEU A 39 -19.77 -18.50 -13.17
CA LEU A 39 -18.62 -18.90 -12.33
C LEU A 39 -18.24 -17.88 -11.25
N LEU A 40 -19.09 -16.89 -10.97
CA LEU A 40 -18.87 -15.89 -9.92
C LEU A 40 -19.60 -16.20 -8.61
N SER A 41 -19.70 -17.49 -8.24
CA SER A 41 -20.18 -17.91 -6.91
C SER A 41 -19.12 -18.64 -6.10
N GLY A 42 -17.88 -18.77 -6.63
CA GLY A 42 -16.70 -19.10 -5.83
C GLY A 42 -15.91 -17.81 -5.61
N GLY A 43 -15.85 -17.34 -4.38
CA GLY A 43 -15.17 -16.10 -4.02
C GLY A 43 -13.72 -16.09 -4.51
N LEU A 44 -13.47 -15.36 -5.58
CA LEU A 44 -12.15 -14.81 -5.85
C LEU A 44 -11.93 -13.74 -4.78
N THR A 45 -11.47 -14.13 -3.60
CA THR A 45 -10.78 -13.21 -2.72
C THR A 45 -9.56 -12.74 -3.49
N LEU A 46 -9.66 -11.56 -4.11
CA LEU A 46 -8.46 -10.82 -4.47
C LEU A 46 -7.68 -10.68 -3.16
N THR A 47 -6.52 -11.33 -3.09
CA THR A 47 -5.51 -11.10 -2.07
C THR A 47 -4.95 -9.70 -2.29
N ALA A 48 -5.75 -8.68 -2.00
CA ALA A 48 -5.31 -7.30 -1.96
C ALA A 48 -4.61 -7.07 -0.62
N LEU A 49 -3.51 -6.34 -0.65
CA LEU A 49 -2.85 -5.89 0.58
C LEU A 49 -3.81 -4.94 1.33
N ASP A 50 -4.06 -5.21 2.61
CA ASP A 50 -4.70 -4.21 3.47
C ASP A 50 -3.68 -3.10 3.76
N GLU A 51 -3.86 -1.94 3.12
CA GLU A 51 -2.95 -0.80 3.26
C GLU A 51 -2.86 -0.27 4.70
N LYS A 52 -3.96 -0.29 5.45
CA LYS A 52 -4.00 0.22 6.83
C LYS A 52 -3.21 -0.70 7.75
N ASP A 53 -3.38 -2.00 7.59
CA ASP A 53 -2.63 -3.00 8.35
C ASP A 53 -1.15 -3.01 7.95
N ALA A 54 -0.84 -2.89 6.64
CA ALA A 54 0.54 -2.76 6.16
C ALA A 54 1.22 -1.50 6.71
N PHE A 55 0.51 -0.37 6.75
CA PHE A 55 1.01 0.87 7.33
C PHE A 55 1.25 0.73 8.84
N ALA A 56 0.29 0.18 9.58
CA ALA A 56 0.44 -0.06 11.02
C ALA A 56 1.62 -0.99 11.31
N PHE A 57 1.80 -2.04 10.50
CA PHE A 57 2.93 -2.96 10.60
C PHE A 57 4.28 -2.27 10.31
N SER A 58 4.33 -1.39 9.32
CA SER A 58 5.53 -0.60 8.99
C SER A 58 5.91 0.37 10.10
N GLN A 59 4.93 1.07 10.67
CA GLN A 59 5.14 1.96 11.81
C GLN A 59 5.62 1.20 13.06
N ALA A 60 5.16 -0.03 13.28
CA ALA A 60 5.60 -0.87 14.40
C ALA A 60 7.07 -1.32 14.30
N ALA A 61 7.72 -1.13 13.15
CA ALA A 61 9.16 -1.34 13.01
C ALA A 61 10.02 -0.16 13.52
N ILE A 62 9.43 1.02 13.71
CA ILE A 62 10.15 2.18 14.24
C ILE A 62 10.64 1.86 15.65
N GLY A 63 11.93 2.09 15.87
CA GLY A 63 12.62 1.81 17.11
C GLY A 63 13.35 0.46 17.15
N ARG A 64 13.12 -0.44 16.18
CA ARG A 64 13.91 -1.67 16.04
C ARG A 64 15.33 -1.36 15.61
N THR A 65 16.27 -2.19 16.03
CA THR A 65 17.67 -2.12 15.59
C THR A 65 17.88 -3.02 14.38
N LEU A 66 18.74 -2.63 13.44
CA LEU A 66 19.15 -3.43 12.29
C LEU A 66 19.62 -4.81 12.77
N GLY A 67 18.96 -5.85 12.24
CA GLY A 67 19.37 -7.22 12.44
C GLY A 67 20.62 -7.55 11.63
N ASP A 68 21.29 -8.63 12.02
CA ASP A 68 22.50 -9.10 11.37
C ASP A 68 22.13 -10.03 10.21
N PHE A 69 21.72 -9.42 9.09
CA PHE A 69 21.40 -10.12 7.85
C PHE A 69 22.58 -10.06 6.87
N VAL A 70 22.85 -11.17 6.20
CA VAL A 70 23.82 -11.27 5.10
C VAL A 70 23.06 -11.31 3.78
N LEU A 71 23.39 -10.39 2.87
CA LEU A 71 22.85 -10.33 1.51
C LEU A 71 24.00 -10.40 0.50
N LEU A 72 23.68 -10.45 -0.78
CA LEU A 72 24.66 -10.39 -1.87
C LEU A 72 24.59 -9.03 -2.55
N ASP A 73 25.72 -8.40 -2.83
CA ASP A 73 25.75 -7.20 -3.70
C ASP A 73 25.61 -7.56 -5.19
N ARG A 74 25.73 -6.55 -6.06
CA ARG A 74 25.65 -6.69 -7.52
C ARG A 74 26.77 -7.53 -8.14
N GLU A 75 27.84 -7.76 -7.40
CA GLU A 75 29.00 -8.57 -7.76
C GLU A 75 28.91 -9.97 -7.14
N GLY A 76 27.83 -10.27 -6.41
CA GLY A 76 27.61 -11.54 -5.73
C GLY A 76 28.44 -11.70 -4.46
N GLN A 77 29.04 -10.62 -3.93
CA GLN A 77 29.81 -10.68 -2.71
C GLN A 77 28.89 -10.57 -1.49
N PRO A 78 29.17 -11.32 -0.40
CA PRO A 78 28.39 -11.22 0.82
C PRO A 78 28.58 -9.85 1.49
N VAL A 79 27.47 -9.26 1.91
CA VAL A 79 27.37 -7.96 2.56
C VAL A 79 26.49 -8.10 3.80
N GLU A 80 27.08 -7.92 4.97
CA GLU A 80 26.35 -7.83 6.23
C GLU A 80 25.68 -6.46 6.38
N LEU A 81 24.42 -6.43 6.83
CA LEU A 81 23.74 -5.14 7.11
C LEU A 81 24.35 -4.37 8.27
N SER A 82 24.97 -5.07 9.23
CA SER A 82 25.67 -4.50 10.38
C SER A 82 26.76 -3.50 9.96
N ARG A 83 27.38 -3.71 8.80
CA ARG A 83 28.46 -2.85 8.27
C ARG A 83 28.01 -1.43 7.91
N TYR A 84 26.70 -1.21 7.76
CA TYR A 84 26.15 0.11 7.46
C TYR A 84 25.94 0.98 8.72
N ARG A 85 26.19 0.44 9.92
CA ARG A 85 26.24 1.23 11.16
C ARG A 85 27.38 2.26 11.10
N GLY A 86 27.28 3.30 11.93
CA GLY A 86 28.17 4.45 11.98
C GLY A 86 27.75 5.60 11.06
N LYS A 87 26.84 5.37 10.11
CA LYS A 87 26.27 6.39 9.22
C LYS A 87 24.77 6.17 9.07
N PRO A 88 23.98 7.24 8.82
CA PRO A 88 22.58 7.07 8.45
C PRO A 88 22.44 6.17 7.22
N LEU A 89 21.39 5.35 7.21
CA LEU A 89 21.10 4.41 6.13
C LEU A 89 19.65 4.58 5.68
N LEU A 90 19.46 4.67 4.36
CA LEU A 90 18.16 4.58 3.72
C LEU A 90 17.98 3.18 3.12
N VAL A 91 16.87 2.53 3.42
CA VAL A 91 16.53 1.19 2.90
C VAL A 91 15.26 1.28 2.07
N ASN A 92 15.31 0.81 0.84
CA ASN A 92 14.16 0.73 -0.06
C ASN A 92 13.98 -0.72 -0.54
N PHE A 93 12.77 -1.27 -0.41
CA PHE A 93 12.45 -2.59 -0.98
C PHE A 93 11.92 -2.42 -2.39
N MET A 94 12.41 -3.24 -3.32
CA MET A 94 12.04 -3.18 -4.72
C MET A 94 12.06 -4.58 -5.33
N TYR A 95 11.53 -4.70 -6.55
CA TYR A 95 11.73 -5.89 -7.36
C TYR A 95 11.92 -5.51 -8.83
N THR A 96 12.80 -6.24 -9.50
CA THR A 96 13.31 -5.90 -10.84
C THR A 96 12.27 -6.09 -11.94
N ALA A 97 11.31 -7.00 -11.75
CA ALA A 97 10.20 -7.24 -12.68
C ALA A 97 9.10 -6.16 -12.65
N CYS A 98 9.20 -5.15 -11.77
CA CYS A 98 8.26 -4.04 -11.75
C CYS A 98 8.58 -3.05 -12.88
N PHE A 99 7.71 -2.96 -13.89
CA PHE A 99 8.00 -2.16 -15.08
C PHE A 99 7.68 -0.67 -14.96
N GLN A 100 6.87 -0.25 -13.98
CA GLN A 100 6.34 1.12 -13.91
C GLN A 100 6.73 1.83 -12.60
N VAL A 101 6.34 1.25 -11.46
CA VAL A 101 6.47 1.90 -10.15
C VAL A 101 7.91 1.92 -9.69
N CYS A 102 8.58 0.76 -9.55
CA CYS A 102 9.95 0.71 -9.02
C CYS A 102 10.98 1.55 -9.80
N PRO A 103 10.99 1.58 -11.15
CA PRO A 103 11.90 2.45 -11.90
C PRO A 103 11.65 3.93 -11.65
N THR A 104 10.38 4.31 -11.46
CA THR A 104 9.99 5.69 -11.20
C THR A 104 10.35 6.11 -9.79
N THR A 105 10.02 5.30 -8.78
CA THR A 105 10.33 5.58 -7.38
C THR A 105 11.83 5.59 -7.12
N THR A 106 12.60 4.67 -7.71
CA THR A 106 14.06 4.62 -7.56
C THR A 106 14.73 5.86 -8.17
N ARG A 107 14.27 6.33 -9.35
CA ARG A 107 14.78 7.58 -9.94
C ARG A 107 14.38 8.82 -9.15
N ASN A 108 13.16 8.84 -8.60
CA ASN A 108 12.71 9.94 -7.74
C ASN A 108 13.55 9.99 -6.46
N LEU A 109 13.87 8.83 -5.87
CA LEU A 109 14.76 8.74 -4.72
C LEU A 109 16.17 9.24 -5.07
N GLN A 110 16.73 8.86 -6.22
CA GLN A 110 18.02 9.43 -6.69
C GLN A 110 17.96 10.95 -6.77
N LYS A 111 16.94 11.52 -7.43
CA LYS A 111 16.77 12.97 -7.57
C LYS A 111 16.67 13.69 -6.21
N ALA A 112 15.93 13.11 -5.27
CA ALA A 112 15.79 13.65 -3.92
C ALA A 112 17.13 13.67 -3.15
N LEU A 113 18.01 12.71 -3.43
CA LEU A 113 19.29 12.55 -2.75
C LEU A 113 20.45 13.28 -3.44
N GLN A 114 20.39 13.52 -4.76
CA GLN A 114 21.45 14.17 -5.53
C GLN A 114 21.92 15.49 -4.91
N ASN A 115 20.99 16.36 -4.51
CA ASN A 115 21.35 17.62 -3.87
C ASN A 115 22.03 17.40 -2.50
N THR A 116 21.53 16.46 -1.69
CA THR A 116 22.14 16.14 -0.40
C THR A 116 23.53 15.57 -0.56
N VAL A 117 23.76 14.71 -1.56
CA VAL A 117 25.09 14.20 -1.93
C VAL A 117 26.02 15.33 -2.34
N GLY A 118 25.54 16.27 -3.18
CA GLY A 118 26.34 17.41 -3.64
C GLY A 118 26.72 18.38 -2.51
N VAL A 119 25.85 18.59 -1.52
CA VAL A 119 26.06 19.53 -0.41
C VAL A 119 26.84 18.91 0.75
N MET A 120 26.53 17.66 1.11
CA MET A 120 27.06 17.02 2.34
C MET A 120 28.18 16.03 2.04
N GLY A 121 28.29 15.52 0.81
CA GLY A 121 29.17 14.41 0.45
C GLY A 121 28.44 13.06 0.48
N ALA A 122 28.76 12.20 -0.49
CA ALA A 122 28.18 10.86 -0.60
C ALA A 122 28.58 9.94 0.57
N ASP A 123 29.73 10.20 1.20
CA ASP A 123 30.27 9.41 2.29
C ASP A 123 29.53 9.64 3.62
N ARG A 124 28.59 10.59 3.70
CA ARG A 124 27.90 10.92 4.96
C ARG A 124 26.73 10.01 5.30
N PHE A 125 26.22 9.24 4.34
CA PHE A 125 25.09 8.32 4.52
C PHE A 125 25.15 7.22 3.47
N ASN A 126 24.42 6.14 3.68
CA ASN A 126 24.31 5.02 2.74
C ASN A 126 22.87 4.87 2.24
N VAL A 127 22.73 4.32 1.04
CA VAL A 127 21.43 3.91 0.48
C VAL A 127 21.54 2.44 0.07
N ILE A 128 20.55 1.63 0.42
CA ILE A 128 20.44 0.27 -0.07
C ILE A 128 19.06 0.03 -0.68
N SER A 129 19.05 -0.62 -1.83
CA SER A 129 17.83 -1.16 -2.44
C SER A 129 17.86 -2.68 -2.37
N ILE A 130 16.87 -3.27 -1.72
CA ILE A 130 16.80 -4.71 -1.48
C ILE A 130 15.76 -5.33 -2.41
N GLY A 131 16.20 -6.29 -3.24
CA GLY A 131 15.35 -7.05 -4.15
C GLY A 131 14.59 -8.17 -3.42
N PHE A 132 13.28 -8.04 -3.23
CA PHE A 132 12.52 -9.03 -2.44
C PHE A 132 11.93 -10.18 -3.27
N ASN A 133 11.86 -10.06 -4.59
CA ASN A 133 11.27 -11.09 -5.47
C ASN A 133 12.31 -12.15 -5.82
N GLN A 134 12.59 -13.05 -4.88
CA GLN A 134 13.49 -14.17 -5.09
C GLN A 134 12.79 -15.33 -5.81
N PRO A 135 13.48 -16.06 -6.73
CA PRO A 135 14.90 -15.94 -7.09
C PRO A 135 15.20 -14.95 -8.23
N PHE A 136 14.22 -14.18 -8.70
CA PHE A 136 14.36 -13.32 -9.88
C PHE A 136 15.23 -12.08 -9.64
N ASP A 137 15.17 -11.51 -8.44
CA ASP A 137 16.01 -10.38 -8.01
C ASP A 137 17.42 -10.84 -7.60
N SER A 138 18.10 -11.51 -8.52
CA SER A 138 19.50 -11.93 -8.38
C SER A 138 20.45 -10.72 -8.40
N PRO A 139 21.70 -10.87 -7.92
CA PRO A 139 22.76 -9.88 -8.09
C PRO A 139 22.87 -9.30 -9.50
N ALA A 140 22.79 -10.16 -10.52
CA ALA A 140 22.88 -9.77 -11.92
C ALA A 140 21.66 -8.94 -12.36
N ALA A 141 20.44 -9.37 -12.00
CA ALA A 141 19.22 -8.63 -12.32
C ALA A 141 19.20 -7.23 -11.68
N LEU A 142 19.65 -7.12 -10.41
CA LEU A 142 19.76 -5.84 -9.72
C LEU A 142 20.84 -4.93 -10.34
N LYS A 143 21.94 -5.52 -10.82
CA LYS A 143 22.98 -4.81 -11.58
C LYS A 143 22.42 -4.22 -12.86
N ASP A 144 21.71 -5.04 -13.64
CA ASP A 144 21.10 -4.62 -14.90
C ASP A 144 20.02 -3.56 -14.67
N PHE A 145 19.17 -3.73 -13.66
CA PHE A 145 18.18 -2.72 -13.25
C PHE A 145 18.85 -1.37 -12.94
N SER A 146 19.89 -1.36 -12.10
CA SER A 146 20.58 -0.12 -11.73
C SER A 146 21.19 0.58 -12.95
N ARG A 147 21.77 -0.17 -13.89
CA ARG A 147 22.34 0.36 -15.15
C ARG A 147 21.27 0.88 -16.10
N GLN A 148 20.22 0.09 -16.33
CA GLN A 148 19.13 0.41 -17.25
C GLN A 148 18.43 1.71 -16.86
N TYR A 149 18.26 1.97 -15.56
CA TYR A 149 17.56 3.15 -15.05
C TYR A 149 18.49 4.28 -14.59
N GLY A 150 19.80 4.17 -14.82
CA GLY A 150 20.77 5.22 -14.52
C GLY A 150 20.89 5.53 -13.03
N ILE A 151 20.88 4.50 -12.19
CA ILE A 151 21.08 4.63 -10.75
C ILE A 151 22.56 4.49 -10.43
N ASP A 152 23.22 5.62 -10.19
CA ASP A 152 24.69 5.76 -10.24
C ASP A 152 25.29 6.48 -9.03
N LEU A 153 24.51 6.72 -7.97
CA LEU A 153 25.04 7.31 -6.74
C LEU A 153 26.09 6.38 -6.11
N PRO A 154 27.29 6.90 -5.75
CA PRO A 154 28.41 6.07 -5.27
C PRO A 154 28.18 5.45 -3.89
N ASN A 155 27.23 5.98 -3.11
CA ASN A 155 26.82 5.47 -1.80
C ASN A 155 25.55 4.61 -1.85
N TRP A 156 25.13 4.18 -3.05
CA TRP A 156 23.94 3.37 -3.25
C TRP A 156 24.28 1.95 -3.70
N ASN A 157 23.98 0.97 -2.84
CA ASN A 157 24.13 -0.46 -3.15
C ASN A 157 22.79 -1.13 -3.43
N PHE A 158 22.79 -2.12 -4.30
CA PHE A 158 21.64 -3.00 -4.51
C PHE A 158 21.98 -4.38 -3.95
N LEU A 159 21.11 -4.92 -3.12
CA LEU A 159 21.35 -6.13 -2.35
C LEU A 159 20.28 -7.19 -2.64
N SER A 160 20.72 -8.43 -2.85
CA SER A 160 19.90 -9.60 -3.10
C SER A 160 19.95 -10.52 -1.87
N PRO A 161 18.84 -10.72 -1.13
CA PRO A 161 18.76 -11.67 -0.04
C PRO A 161 18.64 -13.11 -0.56
N ALA A 162 19.07 -14.09 0.25
CA ALA A 162 18.71 -15.48 -0.01
C ALA A 162 17.18 -15.69 0.12
N PRO A 163 16.55 -16.58 -0.67
CA PRO A 163 15.11 -16.80 -0.62
C PRO A 163 14.59 -17.12 0.80
N ALA A 164 15.36 -17.89 1.57
CA ALA A 164 14.99 -18.33 2.91
C ALA A 164 14.89 -17.19 3.96
N ILE A 165 15.49 -16.03 3.71
CA ILE A 165 15.50 -14.92 4.67
C ILE A 165 14.57 -13.76 4.29
N VAL A 166 13.92 -13.80 3.11
CA VAL A 166 13.10 -12.68 2.59
C VAL A 166 12.00 -12.30 3.57
N ASP A 167 11.23 -13.28 4.08
CA ASP A 167 10.10 -13.01 4.97
C ASP A 167 10.56 -12.42 6.30
N GLN A 168 11.63 -12.95 6.87
CA GLN A 168 12.19 -12.44 8.14
C GLN A 168 12.76 -11.04 7.96
N LEU A 169 13.50 -10.82 6.87
CA LEU A 169 14.10 -9.53 6.54
C LEU A 169 13.03 -8.46 6.33
N THR A 170 12.04 -8.72 5.49
CA THR A 170 10.97 -7.76 5.19
C THR A 170 10.14 -7.47 6.45
N ALA A 171 9.79 -8.50 7.23
CA ALA A 171 9.09 -8.33 8.50
C ALA A 171 9.89 -7.50 9.52
N HIS A 172 11.21 -7.63 9.54
CA HIS A 172 12.10 -6.85 10.42
C HIS A 172 11.98 -5.36 10.16
N PHE A 173 11.96 -4.98 8.88
CA PHE A 173 11.79 -3.59 8.41
C PHE A 173 10.33 -3.12 8.38
N GLY A 174 9.38 -3.98 8.76
CA GLY A 174 7.95 -3.65 8.71
C GLY A 174 7.40 -3.58 7.27
N PHE A 175 8.08 -4.19 6.31
CA PHE A 175 7.64 -4.27 4.92
C PHE A 175 6.74 -5.50 4.72
N ARG A 176 5.62 -5.31 4.03
CA ARG A 176 4.72 -6.38 3.60
C ARG A 176 4.42 -6.25 2.12
N PHE A 177 4.28 -7.38 1.47
CA PHE A 177 3.93 -7.49 0.07
C PHE A 177 3.00 -8.68 -0.12
N VAL A 178 2.15 -8.61 -1.14
CA VAL A 178 1.23 -9.69 -1.52
C VAL A 178 1.34 -9.92 -3.02
N ALA A 179 1.46 -11.18 -3.44
CA ALA A 179 1.48 -11.53 -4.86
C ALA A 179 0.10 -11.32 -5.50
N THR A 180 0.09 -10.72 -6.69
CA THR A 180 -1.10 -10.48 -7.51
C THR A 180 -0.85 -10.92 -8.95
N ALA A 181 -1.91 -10.99 -9.76
CA ALA A 181 -1.77 -11.31 -11.18
C ALA A 181 -0.92 -10.28 -11.97
N ALA A 182 -0.77 -9.07 -11.43
CA ALA A 182 0.00 -7.97 -12.03
C ALA A 182 1.41 -7.83 -11.43
N GLY A 183 1.82 -8.68 -10.48
CA GLY A 183 3.10 -8.59 -9.79
C GLY A 183 2.93 -8.69 -8.27
N PHE A 184 3.32 -7.63 -7.56
CA PHE A 184 3.21 -7.56 -6.10
C PHE A 184 2.60 -6.23 -5.65
N ASP A 185 1.61 -6.31 -4.78
CA ASP A 185 1.07 -5.15 -4.07
C ASP A 185 1.86 -4.94 -2.79
N HIS A 186 2.44 -3.75 -2.63
CA HIS A 186 3.19 -3.34 -1.44
C HIS A 186 3.12 -1.82 -1.26
N LEU A 187 3.36 -1.35 -0.04
CA LEU A 187 3.54 0.09 0.20
C LEU A 187 4.88 0.54 -0.37
N ASN A 188 4.89 1.67 -1.08
CA ASN A 188 6.13 2.34 -1.45
C ASN A 188 6.69 3.03 -0.20
N GLN A 189 7.69 2.40 0.44
CA GLN A 189 8.30 2.91 1.66
C GLN A 189 9.83 2.98 1.56
N VAL A 190 10.40 4.02 2.14
CA VAL A 190 11.83 4.15 2.42
C VAL A 190 12.02 4.20 3.92
N THR A 191 12.76 3.24 4.46
CA THR A 191 13.09 3.18 5.88
C THR A 191 14.34 3.99 6.16
N MET A 192 14.25 4.91 7.10
CA MET A 192 15.38 5.69 7.59
C MET A 192 15.93 5.05 8.87
N VAL A 193 17.23 4.80 8.86
CA VAL A 193 17.98 4.23 9.98
C VAL A 193 19.06 5.22 10.39
N ASN A 194 19.21 5.46 11.69
CA ASN A 194 20.27 6.33 12.22
C ASN A 194 21.64 5.63 12.24
N ALA A 195 22.69 6.36 12.64
CA ALA A 195 24.05 5.84 12.69
C ALA A 195 24.22 4.66 13.67
N GLU A 196 23.39 4.58 14.72
CA GLU A 196 23.39 3.47 15.67
C GLU A 196 22.75 2.20 15.10
N GLY A 197 22.13 2.28 13.92
CA GLY A 197 21.40 1.18 13.29
C GLY A 197 19.96 1.05 13.78
N LYS A 198 19.36 2.07 14.39
CA LYS A 198 17.96 2.08 14.82
C LYS A 198 17.07 2.66 13.73
N ILE A 199 15.95 1.99 13.44
CA ILE A 199 14.91 2.52 12.55
C ILE A 199 14.24 3.71 13.24
N VAL A 200 14.28 4.87 12.60
CA VAL A 200 13.80 6.14 13.19
C VAL A 200 12.57 6.69 12.48
N ARG A 201 12.40 6.41 11.19
CA ARG A 201 11.29 6.91 10.39
C ARG A 201 11.02 6.01 9.19
N GLN A 202 9.75 5.92 8.80
CA GLN A 202 9.31 5.35 7.53
C GLN A 202 8.76 6.50 6.67
N VAL A 203 9.20 6.60 5.42
CA VAL A 203 8.74 7.61 4.47
C VAL A 203 7.98 6.90 3.37
N TYR A 204 6.78 7.36 3.04
CA TYR A 204 5.90 6.69 2.09
C TYR A 204 5.67 7.52 0.83
N GLY A 205 5.39 6.85 -0.29
CA GLY A 205 4.96 7.47 -1.54
C GLY A 205 5.89 7.23 -2.72
N GLU A 206 5.48 7.73 -3.89
CA GLU A 206 6.22 7.57 -5.14
C GLU A 206 7.16 8.73 -5.47
N LYS A 207 6.85 9.92 -4.94
CA LYS A 207 7.63 11.15 -5.11
C LYS A 207 8.18 11.54 -3.75
N PHE A 208 9.46 11.28 -3.54
CA PHE A 208 10.16 11.73 -2.34
C PHE A 208 10.50 13.22 -2.50
N THR A 209 9.95 14.05 -1.63
CA THR A 209 10.26 15.48 -1.58
C THR A 209 11.50 15.73 -0.72
N ALA A 210 12.04 16.94 -0.79
CA ALA A 210 13.19 17.32 0.05
C ALA A 210 12.79 17.39 1.53
N GLU A 211 11.55 17.77 1.80
CA GLU A 211 10.97 17.91 3.13
C GLU A 211 10.78 16.52 3.78
N ASP A 212 10.30 15.54 3.01
CA ASP A 212 10.02 14.20 3.56
C ASP A 212 11.28 13.35 3.77
N LEU A 213 12.34 13.60 2.99
CA LEU A 213 13.54 12.76 2.97
C LEU A 213 14.83 13.53 3.28
N ALA A 214 15.12 14.60 2.54
CA ALA A 214 16.41 15.28 2.63
C ALA A 214 16.61 16.03 3.95
N GLU A 215 15.57 16.68 4.48
CA GLU A 215 15.63 17.35 5.78
C GLU A 215 15.82 16.37 6.95
N PRO A 216 14.99 15.33 7.13
CA PRO A 216 15.23 14.30 8.13
C PRO A 216 16.60 13.63 7.97
N LEU A 217 17.05 13.39 6.73
CA LEU A 217 18.37 12.83 6.48
C LEU A 217 19.50 13.75 6.95
N LYS A 218 19.41 15.07 6.71
CA LYS A 218 20.38 16.04 7.23
C LYS A 218 20.43 16.05 8.76
N LEU A 219 19.27 15.93 9.42
CA LEU A 219 19.22 15.79 10.88
C LEU A 219 19.97 14.52 11.34
N LEU A 220 19.77 13.38 10.67
CA LEU A 220 20.50 12.15 10.98
C LEU A 220 22.00 12.27 10.73
N ILE A 221 22.42 12.92 9.64
CA ILE A 221 23.84 13.14 9.31
C ILE A 221 24.54 14.00 10.38
N THR A 222 23.81 14.91 11.01
CA THR A 222 24.32 15.81 12.05
C THR A 222 24.14 15.27 13.46
N GLY A 223 23.57 14.06 13.63
CA GLY A 223 23.33 13.43 14.93
C GLY A 223 22.16 14.03 15.72
N SER A 224 21.30 14.82 15.06
CA SER A 224 20.10 15.39 15.67
C SER A 224 18.97 14.37 15.71
N ALA A 225 18.18 14.37 16.79
CA ALA A 225 16.98 13.53 16.87
C ALA A 225 15.93 14.01 15.86
N ILE A 226 15.36 13.09 15.08
CA ILE A 226 14.17 13.39 14.28
C ILE A 226 13.00 13.57 15.26
N PRO A 227 12.28 14.71 15.23
CA PRO A 227 11.10 14.87 16.06
C PRO A 227 10.08 13.78 15.73
N SER A 228 9.59 13.09 16.77
CA SER A 228 8.57 12.04 16.60
C SER A 228 7.25 12.68 16.14
N GLU A 229 6.73 12.26 14.99
CA GLU A 229 5.38 12.63 14.51
C GLU A 229 4.26 11.90 15.26
N MET A 230 4.47 11.69 16.55
CA MET A 230 3.46 11.12 17.43
C MET A 230 3.12 12.16 18.47
N GLY A 231 2.13 13.00 18.14
CA GLY A 231 1.28 13.63 19.14
C GLY A 231 1.64 15.07 19.49
N THR A 232 2.06 15.89 18.53
CA THR A 232 2.30 17.32 18.84
C THR A 232 1.03 18.15 18.56
N LEU A 233 0.72 19.13 19.42
CA LEU A 233 -0.28 20.18 19.14
C LEU A 233 -0.06 20.89 17.79
N ARG A 234 1.21 20.97 17.36
CA ARG A 234 1.64 21.48 16.05
C ARG A 234 1.25 20.55 14.89
N GLU A 235 1.11 19.26 15.16
CA GLU A 235 0.71 18.22 14.23
C GLU A 235 -0.83 18.19 14.04
N ILE A 236 -1.58 18.46 15.11
CA ILE A 236 -3.02 18.75 15.02
C ILE A 236 -3.24 19.99 14.16
N MET A 237 -2.46 21.05 14.36
CA MET A 237 -2.51 22.26 13.52
C MET A 237 -2.07 22.00 12.08
N ALA A 238 -1.07 21.13 11.84
CA ALA A 238 -0.65 20.72 10.50
C ALA A 238 -1.73 19.87 9.79
N ARG A 239 -2.39 18.93 10.49
CA ARG A 239 -3.52 18.17 9.95
C ARG A 239 -4.74 19.05 9.69
N VAL A 240 -5.06 20.00 10.57
CA VAL A 240 -6.09 21.00 10.34
C VAL A 240 -5.75 21.86 9.11
N ARG A 241 -4.48 22.23 8.95
CA ARG A 241 -4.00 22.96 7.76
C ARG A 241 -4.10 22.12 6.48
N ILE A 242 -3.79 20.81 6.54
CA ILE A 242 -3.91 19.88 5.41
C ILE A 242 -5.36 19.66 5.00
N ILE A 243 -6.26 19.48 5.98
CA ILE A 243 -7.72 19.39 5.74
C ILE A 243 -8.21 20.68 5.07
N CYS A 244 -7.62 21.83 5.38
CA CYS A 244 -7.95 23.14 4.80
C CYS A 244 -7.08 23.54 3.60
N SER A 245 -6.37 22.60 2.97
CA SER A 245 -5.58 22.86 1.78
C SER A 245 -5.88 21.85 0.68
N VAL A 246 -6.30 22.34 -0.47
CA VAL A 246 -6.51 21.50 -1.66
C VAL A 246 -5.16 21.29 -2.32
N TYR A 247 -4.79 20.03 -2.52
CA TYR A 247 -3.55 19.65 -3.22
C TYR A 247 -3.71 19.95 -4.72
N ASP A 248 -2.86 20.83 -5.24
CA ASP A 248 -2.83 21.18 -6.66
C ASP A 248 -1.82 20.25 -7.39
N PRO A 249 -2.28 19.28 -8.19
CA PRO A 249 -1.43 18.26 -8.79
C PRO A 249 -0.50 18.79 -9.90
N GLN A 250 -0.71 20.02 -10.39
CA GLN A 250 0.14 20.60 -11.44
C GLN A 250 1.35 21.36 -10.87
N THR A 251 1.22 21.93 -9.68
CA THR A 251 2.28 22.77 -9.07
C THR A 251 3.00 22.08 -7.90
N GLY A 252 2.47 20.95 -7.42
CA GLY A 252 3.06 20.20 -6.30
C GLY A 252 3.02 20.96 -4.97
N ARG A 253 2.15 21.97 -4.85
CA ARG A 253 2.02 22.81 -3.67
C ARG A 253 0.62 22.72 -3.10
N TYR A 254 0.53 22.75 -1.77
CA TYR A 254 -0.72 22.88 -1.05
C TYR A 254 -1.17 24.34 -1.07
N ARG A 255 -2.33 24.63 -1.68
CA ARG A 255 -2.96 25.95 -1.61
C ARG A 255 -3.99 25.96 -0.49
N THR A 256 -3.92 26.97 0.38
CA THR A 256 -4.86 27.13 1.49
C THR A 256 -6.21 27.58 0.93
N ASP A 257 -7.23 26.74 1.11
CA ASP A 257 -8.59 27.08 0.73
C ASP A 257 -9.27 27.77 1.93
N TYR A 258 -9.37 29.09 1.86
CA TYR A 258 -9.94 29.90 2.94
C TYR A 258 -11.44 29.61 3.18
N SER A 259 -12.14 28.95 2.25
CA SER A 259 -13.56 28.60 2.40
C SER A 259 -13.82 27.65 3.57
N LEU A 260 -12.90 26.71 3.83
CA LEU A 260 -13.00 25.75 4.93
C LEU A 260 -12.83 26.42 6.30
N TYR A 261 -11.96 27.42 6.41
CA TYR A 261 -11.82 28.22 7.64
C TYR A 261 -13.11 28.98 7.97
N PHE A 262 -13.75 29.59 6.96
CA PHE A 262 -15.03 30.27 7.15
C PHE A 262 -16.14 29.30 7.55
N MET A 263 -16.14 28.08 6.99
CA MET A 263 -17.10 27.03 7.36
C MET A 263 -16.93 26.57 8.83
N PHE A 264 -15.70 26.33 9.28
CA PHE A 264 -15.44 25.96 10.68
C PHE A 264 -15.76 27.10 11.66
N ALA A 265 -15.41 28.34 11.33
CA ALA A 265 -15.76 29.50 12.15
C ALA A 265 -17.28 29.70 12.23
N GLY A 266 -18.00 29.52 11.12
CA GLY A 266 -19.45 29.55 11.07
C GLY A 266 -20.10 28.45 11.90
N PHE A 267 -19.57 27.22 11.83
CA PHE A 267 -20.06 26.11 12.65
C PHE A 267 -19.84 26.33 14.15
N LEU A 268 -18.66 26.80 14.56
CA LEU A 268 -18.34 27.05 15.96
C LEU A 268 -19.19 28.18 16.55
N THR A 269 -19.42 29.25 15.79
CA THR A 269 -20.29 30.35 16.22
C THR A 269 -21.75 29.90 16.34
N PHE A 270 -22.26 29.12 15.38
CA PHE A 270 -23.61 28.56 15.45
C PHE A 270 -23.78 27.59 16.62
N ALA A 271 -22.83 26.66 16.80
CA ALA A 271 -22.85 25.71 17.91
C ALA A 271 -22.76 26.42 19.26
N GLY A 272 -21.88 27.42 19.39
CA GLY A 272 -21.77 28.25 20.59
C GLY A 272 -23.07 28.98 20.91
N PHE A 273 -23.75 29.53 19.89
CA PHE A 273 -25.04 30.18 20.04
C PHE A 273 -26.14 29.20 20.48
N MET A 274 -26.18 28.00 19.90
CA MET A 274 -27.13 26.95 20.30
C MET A 274 -26.91 26.47 21.74
N ILE A 275 -25.65 26.33 22.15
CA ILE A 275 -25.30 26.00 23.54
C ILE A 275 -25.72 27.13 24.47
N TYR A 276 -25.45 28.38 24.11
CA TYR A 276 -25.87 29.55 24.88
C TYR A 276 -27.39 29.59 25.06
N LEU A 277 -28.16 29.41 23.98
CA LEU A 277 -29.62 29.38 24.04
C LEU A 277 -30.13 28.21 24.90
N SER A 278 -29.51 27.03 24.77
CA SER A 278 -29.87 25.86 25.57
C SER A 278 -29.63 26.10 27.07
N ILE A 279 -28.49 26.69 27.43
CA ILE A 279 -28.16 27.06 28.82
C ILE A 279 -29.14 28.14 29.32
N ASN A 280 -29.43 29.15 28.50
CA ASN A 280 -30.33 30.24 28.89
C ASN A 280 -31.77 29.75 29.09
N PHE A 281 -32.27 28.94 28.15
CA PHE A 281 -33.60 28.33 28.24
C PHE A 281 -33.71 27.42 29.47
N TRP A 282 -32.68 26.63 29.75
CA TRP A 282 -32.65 25.76 30.92
C TRP A 282 -32.58 26.55 32.24
N ARG A 283 -31.83 27.66 32.28
CA ARG A 283 -31.77 28.56 33.45
C ARG A 283 -33.09 29.28 33.69
N ASN A 284 -33.78 29.74 32.66
CA ASN A 284 -35.09 30.36 32.81
C ASN A 284 -36.15 29.35 33.25
N ARG A 285 -36.17 28.15 32.66
CA ARG A 285 -37.10 27.08 33.08
C ARG A 285 -36.91 26.66 34.55
N ARG A 286 -35.69 26.75 35.08
CA ARG A 286 -35.42 26.54 36.51
C ARG A 286 -35.85 27.71 37.41
N ARG A 287 -35.86 28.94 36.90
CA ARG A 287 -36.35 30.12 37.63
C ARG A 287 -37.88 30.14 37.74
N ASP A 288 -38.55 29.63 36.72
CA ASP A 288 -40.02 29.56 36.66
C ASP A 288 -40.59 28.27 37.30
N ALA A 289 -39.74 27.42 37.89
CA ALA A 289 -40.19 26.28 38.66
C ALA A 289 -40.82 26.79 39.98
N PRO A 290 -42.11 26.50 40.23
CA PRO A 290 -42.78 26.94 41.45
C PRO A 290 -42.06 26.37 42.67
N LYS A 291 -41.78 27.22 43.67
CA LYS A 291 -41.27 26.76 44.97
C LYS A 291 -42.31 25.83 45.59
N ALA A 292 -41.92 24.60 45.89
CA ALA A 292 -42.77 23.65 46.57
C ALA A 292 -43.24 24.25 47.92
N PRO A 293 -44.52 24.09 48.29
CA PRO A 293 -45.07 24.58 49.54
C PRO A 293 -44.45 23.90 50.77
#